data_AF-A0A4V2RYN5-F1
#
_entry.id   AF-A0A4V2RYN5-F1
#
_cell.length_a   1.000
_cell.length_b   1.000
_cell.length_c   1.000
_cell.angle_alpha   90.00
_cell.angle_beta   90.00
_cell.angle_gamma   90.00
#
_symmetry.space_group_name_H-M   'P 1'
#
loop_
_entity.id
_entity.type
_entity.pdbx_description
1 polymer ?
#
loop_
_entity_poly.entity_id
_entity_poly.type
_entity_poly.pdbx_seq_one_letter_code
_entity_poly.pdbx_strand_id
1 'polypeptide(L)'
;MTRVQPYLLVVPFSALITGLFNLGEFLPWPIAVLLGATWGFLVGLVALRIRNRRAEDAMIAIAAAGFAFAGCGGLMAILLLKGALTSTSLTGEALEQMFLPSIPYYIAVNSILEILVIPLILYVGWRPGRRRILIVAVAALYFGMRVWTYIAFVPARLGWADSEHSTQPLSPAERTQAFDDLMLNDPRWILLLVMFGLLLLAALVRSAERDVQQ
;
A
#
# COMPACT_ATOMS: atom_id res chain seq x y z
N MET A 1 10.81 -10.08 27.11
CA MET A 1 10.26 -8.81 26.57
C MET A 1 10.19 -8.72 25.03
N THR A 2 10.96 -9.48 24.25
CA THR A 2 11.03 -9.34 22.77
C THR A 2 9.78 -9.78 21.98
N ARG A 3 8.81 -10.46 22.61
CA ARG A 3 7.59 -10.96 21.94
C ARG A 3 6.46 -9.92 21.83
N VAL A 4 6.48 -8.86 22.64
CA VAL A 4 5.40 -7.86 22.70
C VAL A 4 5.65 -6.69 21.76
N GLN A 5 6.92 -6.40 21.43
CA GLN A 5 7.29 -5.23 20.62
C GLN A 5 6.60 -5.11 19.25
N PRO A 6 6.32 -6.20 18.49
CA PRO A 6 5.55 -6.08 17.25
C PRO A 6 4.15 -5.49 17.44
N TYR A 7 3.49 -5.80 18.57
CA TYR A 7 2.15 -5.29 18.86
C TYR A 7 2.14 -3.78 19.01
N LEU A 8 3.24 -3.19 19.50
CA LEU A 8 3.40 -1.73 19.63
C LEU A 8 3.45 -1.01 18.28
N LEU A 9 3.74 -1.72 17.19
CA LEU A 9 3.73 -1.16 15.83
C LEU A 9 2.45 -1.54 15.09
N VAL A 10 2.11 -2.84 15.09
CA VAL A 10 1.04 -3.36 14.26
C VAL A 10 -0.34 -2.97 14.78
N VAL A 11 -0.56 -2.91 16.09
CA VAL A 11 -1.88 -2.55 16.64
C VAL A 11 -2.21 -1.08 16.35
N PRO A 12 -1.33 -0.09 16.63
CA PRO A 12 -1.60 1.31 16.25
C PRO A 12 -1.73 1.49 14.74
N PHE A 13 -0.89 0.80 13.94
CA PHE A 13 -1.01 0.81 12.49
C PHE A 13 -2.40 0.34 12.03
N SER A 14 -2.86 -0.80 12.55
CA SER A 14 -4.16 -1.39 12.16
C SER A 14 -5.33 -0.55 12.67
N ALA A 15 -5.20 0.03 13.86
CA ALA A 15 -6.20 0.94 14.43
C ALA A 15 -6.37 2.19 13.55
N LEU A 16 -5.27 2.74 13.03
CA LEU A 16 -5.32 3.93 12.18
C LEU A 16 -5.73 3.59 10.74
N ILE A 17 -5.04 2.65 10.10
CA ILE A 17 -5.24 2.35 8.69
C ILE A 17 -6.52 1.54 8.48
N THR A 18 -6.64 0.37 9.12
CA THR A 18 -7.83 -0.48 8.98
C THR A 18 -9.02 0.11 9.71
N GLY A 19 -8.81 0.64 10.91
CA GLY A 19 -9.88 1.22 11.72
C GLY A 19 -10.30 2.60 11.22
N LEU A 20 -9.52 3.63 11.52
CA LEU A 20 -9.91 5.02 11.27
C LEU A 20 -10.16 5.31 9.78
N PHE A 21 -9.23 4.94 8.90
CA PHE A 21 -9.33 5.32 7.49
C PHE A 21 -10.25 4.42 6.65
N ASN A 22 -10.23 3.10 6.84
CA ASN A 22 -11.10 2.20 6.07
C ASN A 22 -12.49 2.05 6.71
N LEU A 23 -12.54 1.51 7.93
CA LEU A 23 -13.82 1.21 8.58
C LEU A 23 -14.56 2.48 9.03
N GLY A 24 -13.85 3.60 9.25
CA GLY A 24 -14.44 4.88 9.66
C GLY A 24 -15.38 5.50 8.63
N GLU A 25 -15.31 5.08 7.36
CA GLU A 25 -16.28 5.47 6.33
C GLU A 25 -17.67 4.85 6.55
N PHE A 26 -17.73 3.71 7.24
CA PHE A 26 -18.96 2.92 7.42
C PHE A 26 -19.43 2.85 8.88
N LEU A 27 -18.55 3.11 9.83
CA LEU A 27 -18.78 2.93 11.26
C LEU A 27 -18.35 4.18 12.06
N PRO A 28 -18.97 4.45 13.22
CA PRO A 28 -18.50 5.49 14.13
C PRO A 28 -17.03 5.28 14.52
N TRP A 29 -16.25 6.36 14.46
CA TRP A 29 -14.80 6.34 14.62
C TRP A 29 -14.28 5.55 15.85
N PRO A 30 -14.90 5.56 17.06
CA PRO A 30 -14.36 4.81 18.19
C PRO A 30 -14.51 3.30 17.98
N ILE A 31 -15.60 2.86 17.35
CA ILE A 31 -15.85 1.45 17.02
C ILE A 31 -14.90 1.00 15.93
N ALA A 32 -14.74 1.81 14.87
CA ALA A 32 -13.84 1.53 13.77
C ALA A 32 -12.38 1.36 14.24
N VAL A 33 -11.88 2.30 15.05
CA VAL A 33 -10.54 2.25 15.66
C VAL A 33 -10.37 1.00 16.53
N LEU A 34 -11.37 0.66 17.36
CA LEU A 34 -11.33 -0.54 18.20
C LEU A 34 -11.28 -1.82 17.36
N LEU A 35 -12.06 -1.91 16.29
CA LEU A 35 -12.05 -3.05 15.38
C LEU A 35 -10.70 -3.18 14.66
N GLY A 36 -10.13 -2.06 14.18
CA GLY A 36 -8.79 -2.04 13.59
C GLY A 36 -7.71 -2.50 14.57
N ALA A 37 -7.75 -2.02 15.82
CA ALA A 37 -6.83 -2.44 16.88
C ALA A 37 -6.98 -3.93 17.19
N THR A 38 -8.24 -4.40 17.32
CA THR A 38 -8.58 -5.80 17.58
C THR A 38 -8.06 -6.68 16.46
N TRP A 39 -8.24 -6.27 15.20
CA TRP A 39 -7.72 -6.99 14.05
C TRP A 39 -6.20 -7.12 14.08
N GLY A 40 -5.48 -6.02 14.31
CA GLY A 40 -4.02 -6.03 14.44
C GLY A 40 -3.53 -6.96 15.56
N PHE A 41 -4.29 -7.07 16.64
CA PHE A 41 -4.01 -8.01 17.73
C PHE A 41 -4.28 -9.48 17.31
N LEU A 42 -5.40 -9.76 16.64
CA LEU A 42 -5.75 -11.09 16.14
C LEU A 42 -4.74 -11.63 15.14
N VAL A 43 -4.24 -10.77 14.22
CA VAL A 43 -3.15 -11.14 13.30
C VAL A 43 -1.90 -11.56 14.08
N GLY A 44 -1.61 -10.91 15.21
CA GLY A 44 -0.52 -11.29 16.10
C GLY A 44 -0.71 -12.68 16.71
N LEU A 45 -1.94 -13.04 17.12
CA LEU A 45 -2.25 -14.38 17.62
C LEU A 45 -2.04 -15.46 16.54
N VAL A 46 -2.47 -15.18 15.31
CA VAL A 46 -2.22 -16.06 14.16
C VAL A 46 -0.73 -16.20 13.91
N ALA A 47 0.01 -15.08 13.93
CA ALA A 47 1.45 -15.06 13.74
C ALA A 47 2.18 -15.95 14.74
N LEU A 48 1.75 -15.97 16.01
CA LEU A 48 2.32 -16.85 17.04
C LEU A 48 2.20 -18.34 16.69
N ARG A 49 1.15 -18.75 15.97
CA ARG A 49 0.93 -20.16 15.56
C ARG A 49 1.81 -20.55 14.37
N ILE A 50 2.07 -19.62 13.46
CA ILE A 50 2.82 -19.92 12.22
C ILE A 50 4.30 -19.52 12.30
N ARG A 51 4.76 -18.97 13.43
CA ARG A 51 6.10 -18.38 13.57
C ARG A 51 7.22 -19.43 13.44
N ASN A 52 7.70 -19.61 12.23
CA ASN A 52 8.90 -20.40 11.92
C ASN A 52 9.74 -19.69 10.85
N ARG A 53 10.88 -20.26 10.46
CA ARG A 53 11.76 -19.64 9.44
C ARG A 53 11.11 -19.62 8.07
N ARG A 54 10.45 -20.71 7.66
CA ARG A 54 9.77 -20.82 6.36
C ARG A 54 8.64 -19.80 6.21
N ALA A 55 7.86 -19.57 7.26
CA ALA A 55 6.79 -18.58 7.27
C ALA A 55 7.33 -17.16 7.07
N GLU A 56 8.47 -16.82 7.68
CA GLU A 56 9.11 -15.51 7.47
C GLU A 56 9.52 -15.30 6.01
N ASP A 57 10.08 -16.34 5.38
CA ASP A 57 10.48 -16.28 3.97
C ASP A 57 9.29 -16.18 3.04
N ALA A 58 8.26 -16.99 3.29
CA ALA A 58 7.02 -16.94 2.54
C ALA A 58 6.39 -15.55 2.65
N MET A 59 6.35 -14.96 3.85
CA MET A 59 5.80 -13.61 4.03
C MET A 59 6.64 -12.53 3.33
N ILE A 60 7.97 -12.64 3.32
CA ILE A 60 8.81 -11.72 2.53
C ILE A 60 8.54 -11.88 1.04
N ALA A 61 8.43 -13.10 0.53
CA ALA A 61 8.14 -13.35 -0.88
C ALA A 61 6.76 -12.81 -1.27
N ILE A 62 5.73 -13.05 -0.45
CA ILE A 62 4.37 -12.54 -0.65
C ILE A 62 4.37 -11.01 -0.62
N ALA A 63 5.04 -10.40 0.37
CA ALA A 63 5.16 -8.95 0.44
C ALA A 63 5.89 -8.37 -0.77
N ALA A 64 7.01 -8.97 -1.18
CA ALA A 64 7.78 -8.52 -2.33
C ALA A 64 6.94 -8.61 -3.62
N ALA A 65 6.23 -9.72 -3.83
CA ALA A 65 5.33 -9.88 -4.97
C ALA A 65 4.20 -8.84 -4.95
N GLY A 66 3.59 -8.59 -3.79
CA GLY A 66 2.54 -7.58 -3.65
C GLY A 66 3.05 -6.16 -3.93
N PHE A 67 4.25 -5.81 -3.46
CA PHE A 67 4.86 -4.51 -3.75
C PHE A 67 5.30 -4.37 -5.21
N ALA A 68 5.84 -5.42 -5.82
CA ALA A 68 6.15 -5.42 -7.25
C ALA A 68 4.87 -5.24 -8.08
N PHE A 69 3.81 -5.96 -7.74
CA PHE A 69 2.53 -5.84 -8.42
C PHE A 69 1.93 -4.43 -8.28
N ALA A 70 1.89 -3.88 -7.06
CA ALA A 70 1.38 -2.54 -6.80
C ALA A 70 2.25 -1.45 -7.47
N GLY A 71 3.57 -1.58 -7.41
CA GLY A 71 4.52 -0.63 -7.99
C GLY A 71 4.46 -0.61 -9.52
N CYS A 72 4.59 -1.78 -10.15
CA CYS A 72 4.53 -1.90 -11.62
C CYS A 72 3.13 -1.57 -12.16
N GLY A 73 2.07 -2.04 -11.49
CA GLY A 73 0.69 -1.70 -11.84
C GLY A 73 0.39 -0.21 -11.71
N GLY A 74 0.91 0.44 -10.66
CA GLY A 74 0.80 1.89 -10.48
C GLY A 74 1.56 2.67 -11.57
N LEU A 75 2.79 2.27 -11.89
CA LEU A 75 3.57 2.88 -12.97
C LEU A 75 2.86 2.72 -14.33
N MET A 76 2.34 1.54 -14.63
CA MET A 76 1.57 1.28 -15.86
C MET A 76 0.36 2.22 -15.95
N ALA A 77 -0.44 2.36 -14.89
CA ALA A 77 -1.59 3.27 -14.88
C ALA A 77 -1.17 4.74 -15.10
N ILE A 78 -0.08 5.18 -14.47
CA ILE A 78 0.45 6.53 -14.67
C ILE A 78 0.88 6.73 -16.13
N LEU A 79 1.60 5.78 -16.73
CA LEU A 79 2.05 5.89 -18.12
C LEU A 79 0.87 5.91 -19.10
N LEU A 80 -0.14 5.08 -18.87
CA LEU A 80 -1.36 5.05 -19.69
C LEU A 80 -2.14 6.36 -19.60
N LEU A 81 -2.37 6.87 -18.39
CA LEU A 81 -3.09 8.14 -18.19
C LEU A 81 -2.30 9.34 -18.73
N LYS A 82 -0.98 9.39 -18.48
CA LYS A 82 -0.11 10.43 -19.05
C LYS A 82 -0.14 10.40 -20.58
N GLY A 83 -0.08 9.20 -21.17
CA GLY A 83 -0.20 9.03 -22.62
C GLY A 83 -1.56 9.51 -23.14
N ALA A 84 -2.65 9.10 -22.49
CA ALA A 84 -4.01 9.50 -22.87
C ALA A 84 -4.18 11.02 -22.87
N LEU A 85 -3.64 11.72 -21.86
CA LEU A 85 -3.70 13.18 -21.75
C LEU A 85 -2.95 13.92 -22.87
N THR A 86 -2.09 13.25 -23.64
CA THR A 86 -1.49 13.88 -24.84
C THR A 86 -2.45 13.92 -26.03
N SER A 87 -3.50 13.07 -26.02
CA SER A 87 -4.48 13.02 -27.10
C SER A 87 -5.39 14.25 -27.14
N THR A 88 -5.57 14.82 -28.33
CA THR A 88 -6.49 15.95 -28.57
C THR A 88 -7.95 15.53 -28.69
N SER A 89 -8.23 14.22 -28.79
CA SER A 89 -9.58 13.67 -28.84
C SER A 89 -10.08 13.14 -27.49
N LEU A 90 -9.27 13.23 -26.43
CA LEU A 90 -9.65 12.77 -25.10
C LEU A 90 -10.77 13.64 -24.54
N THR A 91 -11.89 13.03 -24.16
CA THR A 91 -13.00 13.66 -23.45
C THR A 91 -12.88 13.39 -21.94
N GLY A 92 -13.57 14.18 -21.12
CA GLY A 92 -13.65 13.94 -19.68
C GLY A 92 -14.31 12.59 -19.38
N GLU A 93 -15.42 12.29 -20.08
CA GLU A 93 -16.15 11.03 -19.95
C GLU A 93 -15.26 9.80 -20.28
N ALA A 94 -14.45 9.87 -21.35
CA ALA A 94 -13.56 8.77 -21.70
C ALA A 94 -12.49 8.56 -20.62
N LEU A 95 -11.95 9.66 -20.07
CA LEU A 95 -10.97 9.60 -18.98
C LEU A 95 -11.61 8.97 -17.71
N GLU A 96 -12.86 9.32 -17.41
CA GLU A 96 -13.61 8.79 -16.28
C GLU A 96 -13.84 7.28 -16.44
N GLN A 97 -14.29 6.83 -17.61
CA GLN A 97 -14.50 5.42 -17.91
C GLN A 97 -13.22 4.60 -17.87
N MET A 98 -12.07 5.19 -18.19
CA MET A 98 -10.76 4.55 -18.02
C MET A 98 -10.35 4.47 -16.55
N PHE A 99 -10.78 5.43 -15.73
CA PHE A 99 -10.29 5.63 -14.37
C PHE A 99 -11.15 4.93 -13.30
N LEU A 100 -12.46 5.17 -13.28
CA LEU A 100 -13.38 4.71 -12.23
C LEU A 100 -13.33 3.19 -11.99
N PRO A 101 -13.33 2.33 -13.03
CA PRO A 101 -13.28 0.88 -12.81
C PRO A 101 -12.00 0.40 -12.13
N SER A 102 -10.92 1.20 -12.18
CA SER A 102 -9.65 0.85 -11.54
C SER A 102 -9.65 1.08 -10.02
N ILE A 103 -10.51 1.97 -9.51
CA ILE A 103 -10.52 2.37 -8.10
C ILE A 103 -10.80 1.17 -7.17
N PRO A 104 -11.89 0.39 -7.35
CA PRO A 104 -12.17 -0.75 -6.48
C PRO A 104 -11.08 -1.82 -6.53
N TYR A 105 -10.48 -2.01 -7.70
CA TYR A 105 -9.38 -2.95 -7.89
C TYR A 105 -8.15 -2.56 -7.06
N TYR A 106 -7.73 -1.29 -7.14
CA TYR A 106 -6.61 -0.80 -6.33
C TYR A 106 -6.94 -0.78 -4.85
N ILE A 107 -8.19 -0.52 -4.45
CA ILE A 107 -8.61 -0.63 -3.05
C ILE A 107 -8.43 -2.07 -2.57
N ALA A 108 -8.94 -3.06 -3.29
CA ALA A 108 -8.84 -4.47 -2.89
C ALA A 108 -7.39 -4.96 -2.75
N VAL A 109 -6.55 -4.67 -3.75
CA VAL A 109 -5.14 -5.10 -3.75
C VAL A 109 -4.35 -4.42 -2.63
N ASN A 110 -4.52 -3.11 -2.43
CA ASN A 110 -3.84 -2.41 -1.34
C ASN A 110 -4.35 -2.87 0.04
N SER A 111 -5.65 -3.13 0.17
CA SER A 111 -6.25 -3.61 1.42
C SER A 111 -5.62 -4.92 1.90
N ILE A 112 -5.28 -5.85 1.00
CA ILE A 112 -4.60 -7.10 1.37
C ILE A 112 -3.22 -6.80 1.99
N LEU A 113 -2.47 -5.87 1.41
CA LEU A 113 -1.17 -5.46 1.93
C LEU A 113 -1.30 -4.81 3.32
N GLU A 114 -2.28 -3.93 3.48
CA GLU A 114 -2.55 -3.16 4.71
C GLU A 114 -3.06 -4.03 5.85
N ILE A 115 -4.11 -4.80 5.57
CA ILE A 115 -4.88 -5.51 6.60
C ILE A 115 -4.15 -6.77 7.02
N LEU A 116 -3.36 -7.39 6.14
CA LEU A 116 -2.78 -8.70 6.39
C LEU A 116 -1.26 -8.75 6.21
N VAL A 117 -0.74 -8.42 5.03
CA VAL A 117 0.65 -8.76 4.69
C VAL A 117 1.66 -8.00 5.56
N ILE A 118 1.53 -6.68 5.68
CA ILE A 118 2.44 -5.83 6.47
C ILE A 118 2.32 -6.11 7.98
N PRO A 119 1.12 -6.21 8.57
CA PRO A 119 0.95 -6.70 9.93
C PRO A 119 1.65 -8.04 10.19
N LEU A 120 1.43 -9.02 9.32
CA LEU A 120 1.88 -10.39 9.53
C LEU A 120 3.40 -10.54 9.36
N ILE A 121 4.01 -9.88 8.37
CA ILE A 121 5.47 -9.89 8.17
C ILE A 121 6.20 -9.22 9.34
N LEU A 122 5.64 -8.17 9.95
CA LEU A 122 6.20 -7.54 11.15
C LEU A 122 6.20 -8.51 12.35
N TYR A 123 5.12 -9.26 12.56
CA TYR A 123 5.07 -10.24 13.64
C TYR A 123 6.01 -11.42 13.40
N VAL A 124 5.96 -12.03 12.22
CA VAL A 124 6.72 -13.24 11.90
C VAL A 124 8.22 -12.93 11.76
N GLY A 125 8.54 -11.78 11.16
CA GLY A 125 9.91 -11.28 10.91
C GLY A 125 10.58 -10.59 12.09
N TRP A 126 10.02 -10.64 13.30
CA TRP A 126 10.59 -9.97 14.48
C TRP A 126 11.80 -10.69 15.11
N ARG A 127 12.59 -11.43 14.32
CA ARG A 127 13.83 -12.03 14.80
C ARG A 127 14.94 -10.97 14.83
N PRO A 128 15.81 -10.92 15.87
CA PRO A 128 16.95 -10.02 15.87
C PRO A 128 17.85 -10.26 14.63
N GLY A 129 18.33 -9.19 14.00
CA GLY A 129 19.20 -9.25 12.82
C GLY A 129 18.93 -8.13 11.82
N ARG A 130 19.76 -8.05 10.77
CA ARG A 130 19.63 -7.05 9.69
C ARG A 130 18.29 -7.15 8.97
N ARG A 131 17.77 -8.37 8.83
CA ARG A 131 16.47 -8.66 8.19
C ARG A 131 15.30 -7.94 8.86
N ARG A 132 15.29 -7.87 10.20
CA ARG A 132 14.26 -7.12 10.95
C ARG A 132 14.32 -5.63 10.66
N ILE A 133 15.52 -5.06 10.54
CA ILE A 133 15.69 -3.62 10.25
C ILE A 133 15.05 -3.31 8.88
N LEU A 134 15.30 -4.14 7.88
CA LEU A 134 14.72 -3.99 6.54
C LEU A 134 13.20 -4.11 6.55
N ILE A 135 12.64 -5.11 7.25
CA ILE A 135 11.18 -5.30 7.38
C ILE A 135 10.53 -4.09 8.09
N VAL A 136 11.15 -3.59 9.16
CA VAL A 136 10.65 -2.41 9.89
C VAL A 136 10.73 -1.16 9.01
N ALA A 137 11.80 -0.98 8.24
CA ALA A 137 11.92 0.13 7.29
C ALA A 137 10.81 0.07 6.21
N VAL A 138 10.54 -1.11 5.65
CA VAL A 138 9.43 -1.32 4.71
C VAL A 138 8.10 -0.96 5.34
N ALA A 139 7.83 -1.44 6.57
CA ALA A 139 6.58 -1.12 7.25
C ALA A 139 6.43 0.38 7.55
N ALA A 140 7.52 1.06 7.93
CA ALA A 140 7.51 2.50 8.18
C ALA A 140 7.23 3.31 6.91
N LEU A 141 7.92 2.99 5.81
CA LEU A 141 7.67 3.59 4.50
C LEU A 141 6.23 3.35 4.05
N TYR A 142 5.75 2.11 4.21
CA TYR A 142 4.39 1.75 3.84
C TYR A 142 3.36 2.53 4.64
N PHE A 143 3.55 2.62 5.96
CA PHE A 143 2.66 3.38 6.82
C PHE A 143 2.60 4.86 6.44
N GLY A 144 3.75 5.51 6.28
CA GLY A 144 3.79 6.92 5.85
C GLY A 144 3.08 7.13 4.50
N MET A 145 3.33 6.22 3.55
CA MET A 145 2.67 6.23 2.25
C MET A 145 1.15 6.01 2.35
N ARG A 146 0.67 5.15 3.24
CA ARG A 146 -0.77 4.93 3.46
C ARG A 146 -1.43 6.14 4.10
N VAL A 147 -0.80 6.77 5.10
CA VAL A 147 -1.32 8.01 5.67
C VAL A 147 -1.47 9.07 4.58
N TRP A 148 -0.43 9.30 3.77
CA TRP A 148 -0.52 10.20 2.61
C TRP A 148 -1.65 9.81 1.64
N THR A 149 -1.82 8.50 1.40
CA THR A 149 -2.86 8.00 0.51
C THR A 149 -4.25 8.42 0.97
N TYR A 150 -4.57 8.27 2.25
CA TYR A 150 -5.90 8.60 2.75
C TYR A 150 -6.14 10.10 2.93
N ILE A 151 -5.11 10.88 3.28
CA ILE A 151 -5.30 12.32 3.55
C ILE A 151 -5.23 13.19 2.31
N ALA A 152 -4.53 12.75 1.24
CA ALA A 152 -4.29 13.57 0.05
C ALA A 152 -4.72 12.85 -1.24
N PHE A 153 -4.21 11.64 -1.47
CA PHE A 153 -4.38 10.97 -2.77
C PHE A 153 -5.82 10.51 -3.04
N VAL A 154 -6.47 9.86 -2.07
CA VAL A 154 -7.84 9.38 -2.20
C VAL A 154 -8.80 10.56 -2.35
N PRO A 155 -8.76 11.61 -1.50
CA PRO A 155 -9.61 12.79 -1.66
C PRO A 155 -9.46 13.47 -3.03
N ALA A 156 -8.23 13.65 -3.53
CA ALA A 156 -8.01 14.26 -4.85
C ALA A 156 -8.66 13.45 -5.98
N ARG A 157 -8.51 12.12 -5.94
CA ARG A 157 -9.05 11.23 -6.97
C ARG A 157 -10.55 11.03 -6.92
N LEU A 158 -11.13 10.96 -5.72
CA LEU A 158 -12.58 10.90 -5.56
C LEU A 158 -13.22 12.24 -5.91
N GLY A 159 -12.61 13.36 -5.51
CA GLY A 159 -13.08 14.70 -5.89
C GLY A 159 -13.07 14.92 -7.41
N TRP A 160 -12.07 14.37 -8.11
CA TRP A 160 -12.06 14.36 -9.58
C TRP A 160 -13.20 13.48 -10.14
N ALA A 161 -13.35 12.26 -9.61
CA ALA A 161 -14.41 11.34 -10.03
C ALA A 161 -15.84 11.89 -9.86
N ASP A 162 -16.06 12.71 -8.83
CA ASP A 162 -17.36 13.31 -8.52
C ASP A 162 -17.64 14.60 -9.32
N SER A 163 -16.70 15.06 -10.16
CA SER A 163 -16.85 16.29 -10.95
C SER A 163 -17.65 16.07 -12.25
N GLU A 164 -18.30 17.12 -12.76
CA GLU A 164 -19.05 17.03 -14.02
C GLU A 164 -18.10 16.94 -15.21
N HIS A 165 -18.15 15.83 -15.95
CA HIS A 165 -17.23 15.57 -17.05
C HIS A 165 -17.84 15.87 -18.41
N SER A 166 -17.11 16.65 -19.22
CA SER A 166 -17.53 17.02 -20.57
C SER A 166 -17.42 15.85 -21.55
N THR A 167 -18.43 15.71 -22.41
CA THR A 167 -18.38 14.84 -23.61
C THR A 167 -17.61 15.48 -24.76
N GLN A 168 -17.25 16.77 -24.63
CA GLN A 168 -16.40 17.45 -25.60
C GLN A 168 -14.93 17.11 -25.34
N PRO A 169 -14.08 17.18 -26.38
CA PRO A 169 -12.64 17.04 -26.20
C PRO A 169 -12.10 18.07 -25.20
N LEU A 170 -11.26 17.60 -24.28
CA LEU A 170 -10.64 18.45 -23.26
C LEU A 170 -9.69 19.45 -23.92
N SER A 171 -9.85 20.72 -23.55
CA SER A 171 -8.89 21.77 -23.87
C SER A 171 -7.51 21.45 -23.28
N PRO A 172 -6.43 22.09 -23.78
CA PRO A 172 -5.10 21.92 -23.19
C PRO A 172 -5.06 22.25 -21.69
N ALA A 173 -5.79 23.28 -21.25
CA ALA A 173 -5.84 23.68 -19.85
C ALA A 173 -6.52 22.62 -18.97
N GLU A 174 -7.63 22.05 -19.42
CA GLU A 174 -8.35 20.99 -18.70
C GLU A 174 -7.50 19.71 -18.60
N ARG A 175 -6.70 19.39 -19.63
CA ARG A 175 -5.78 18.24 -19.58
C ARG A 175 -4.65 18.45 -18.58
N THR A 176 -4.13 19.67 -18.45
CA THR A 176 -3.14 20.01 -17.41
C THR A 176 -3.77 19.95 -16.02
N GLN A 177 -4.99 20.44 -15.86
CA GLN A 177 -5.69 20.34 -14.57
C GLN A 177 -5.97 18.87 -14.18
N ALA A 178 -6.48 18.06 -15.11
CA ALA A 178 -6.73 16.63 -14.87
C ALA A 178 -5.44 15.88 -14.49
N PHE A 179 -4.29 16.29 -15.02
CA PHE A 179 -3.00 15.71 -14.66
C PHE A 179 -2.65 15.95 -13.18
N ASP A 180 -2.92 17.16 -12.68
CA ASP A 180 -2.66 17.54 -11.30
C ASP A 180 -3.69 16.91 -10.34
N ASP A 181 -4.98 16.95 -10.69
CA ASP A 181 -6.08 16.39 -9.89
C ASP A 181 -5.96 14.86 -9.74
N LEU A 182 -5.54 14.16 -10.80
CA LEU A 182 -5.28 12.71 -10.75
C LEU A 182 -3.94 12.34 -10.08
N MET A 183 -3.17 13.35 -9.67
CA MET A 183 -1.86 13.27 -9.04
C MET A 183 -0.87 12.38 -9.82
N LEU A 184 -0.78 12.57 -11.15
CA LEU A 184 0.06 11.72 -12.01
C LEU A 184 1.57 11.89 -11.79
N ASN A 185 1.97 12.90 -11.02
CA ASN A 185 3.35 13.10 -10.57
C ASN A 185 3.64 12.55 -9.17
N ASP A 186 2.68 11.89 -8.52
CA ASP A 186 2.90 11.33 -7.19
C ASP A 186 4.01 10.24 -7.19
N PRO A 187 5.06 10.38 -6.35
CA PRO A 187 6.20 9.47 -6.33
C PRO A 187 5.92 8.12 -5.65
N ARG A 188 4.68 7.83 -5.23
CA ARG A 188 4.29 6.58 -4.57
C ARG A 188 4.75 5.30 -5.27
N TRP A 189 4.70 5.24 -6.60
CA TRP A 189 5.15 4.06 -7.33
C TRP A 189 6.65 3.81 -7.12
N ILE A 190 7.46 4.87 -6.99
CA ILE A 190 8.88 4.77 -6.65
C ILE A 190 9.04 4.22 -5.23
N LEU A 191 8.24 4.71 -4.27
CA LEU A 191 8.27 4.20 -2.90
C LEU A 191 7.90 2.71 -2.82
N LEU A 192 6.92 2.25 -3.62
CA LEU A 192 6.57 0.84 -3.76
C LEU A 192 7.76 0.01 -4.29
N LEU A 193 8.49 0.51 -5.28
CA LEU A 193 9.70 -0.14 -5.80
C LEU A 193 10.86 -0.14 -4.80
N VAL A 194 11.01 0.93 -4.00
CA VAL A 194 12.00 0.97 -2.91
C VAL A 194 11.66 -0.09 -1.85
N MET A 195 10.40 -0.18 -1.43
CA MET A 195 9.94 -1.22 -0.49
C MET A 195 10.14 -2.63 -1.03
N PHE A 196 9.85 -2.84 -2.32
CA PHE A 196 10.17 -4.08 -3.02
C PHE A 196 11.67 -4.40 -2.95
N GLY A 197 12.55 -3.44 -3.29
CA GLY A 197 14.00 -3.60 -3.22
C GLY A 197 14.50 -3.95 -1.82
N LEU A 198 13.97 -3.30 -0.78
CA LEU A 198 14.30 -3.62 0.61
C LEU A 198 13.89 -5.05 1.00
N LEU A 199 12.76 -5.56 0.50
CA LEU A 199 12.33 -6.93 0.74
C LEU A 199 13.19 -7.95 -0.01
N LEU A 200 13.65 -7.64 -1.23
CA LEU A 200 14.64 -8.46 -1.94
C LEU A 200 15.95 -8.54 -1.15
N LEU A 201 16.45 -7.41 -0.66
CA LEU A 201 17.63 -7.38 0.22
C LEU A 201 17.38 -8.22 1.49
N ALA A 202 16.18 -8.12 2.09
CA ALA A 202 15.81 -8.91 3.26
C ALA A 202 15.76 -10.41 2.96
N ALA A 203 15.44 -10.82 1.73
CA ALA A 203 15.52 -12.21 1.28
C ALA A 203 16.97 -12.66 1.11
N LEU A 204 17.86 -11.80 0.58
CA LEU A 204 19.27 -12.11 0.30
C LEU A 204 20.16 -12.16 1.55
N VAL A 205 19.91 -11.30 2.55
CA VAL A 205 20.66 -11.29 3.83
C VAL A 205 20.68 -12.67 4.50
N ARG A 206 19.65 -13.48 4.24
CA ARG A 206 19.56 -14.85 4.72
C ARG A 206 20.56 -15.81 4.07
N SER A 207 20.83 -15.67 2.77
CA SER A 207 21.77 -16.54 2.06
C SER A 207 23.18 -16.37 2.64
N ALA A 208 23.60 -15.12 2.84
CA ALA A 208 24.90 -14.81 3.42
C ALA A 208 25.08 -15.35 4.86
N GLU A 209 24.03 -15.36 5.69
CA GLU A 209 24.11 -15.93 7.05
C GLU A 209 24.14 -17.46 7.09
N ARG A 210 23.68 -18.15 6.02
CA ARG A 210 23.81 -19.62 5.90
C ARG A 210 25.20 -20.04 5.48
N ASP A 211 25.79 -19.31 4.52
CA ASP A 211 27.08 -19.66 3.93
C ASP A 211 28.24 -19.47 4.92
N VAL A 212 28.05 -18.67 5.97
CA VAL A 212 29.05 -18.48 7.05
C VAL A 212 28.94 -19.55 8.16
N GLN A 213 27.86 -20.32 8.20
CA GLN A 213 27.62 -21.37 9.22
C GLN A 213 27.85 -22.80 8.72
N GLN A 214 28.26 -22.97 7.46
CA GLN A 214 28.69 -24.24 6.86
C GLN A 214 30.20 -24.25 6.66
#